data_AF-A0A377DIG0-F1
#
_entry.id   AF-A0A377DIG0-F1
#
_cell.length_a   1.000
_cell.length_b   1.000
_cell.length_c   1.000
_cell.angle_alpha   90.00
_cell.angle_beta   90.00
_cell.angle_gamma   90.00
#
_symmetry.space_group_name_H-M   'P 1'
#
loop_
_entity.id
_entity.type
_entity.pdbx_description
1 polymer ?
#
loop_
_entity_poly.entity_id
_entity_poly.type
_entity_poly.pdbx_seq_one_letter_code
_entity_poly.pdbx_strand_id
1 'polypeptide(L)'
;MAGFRCRQKPRVHTACNYANTVNSQRHGHHRRVAKHSAAITDGTTTHAARRDGNVIIHVANGITHIGPARQQDGDYSYLADILQTVLPDVAWHNNIRAELWRKLAVNCVINPLTAIWNCPNGELRHHPQEIMQICEEVAAVIEREGHHTSAEDLRDYVMQVIDATAENISSMLQDIRALRHTEIDYINGFLLRRARAHGIAVPENTRLFEMVKRKESEYERIGTGLPRPW
;
A
#
# COMPACT_ATOMS: atom_id res chain seq x y z
N MET A 1 -22.64 -29.46 -21.30
CA MET A 1 -21.19 -29.26 -21.07
C MET A 1 -20.81 -27.87 -21.54
N ALA A 2 -20.59 -26.93 -20.62
CA ALA A 2 -20.09 -25.60 -20.94
C ALA A 2 -19.06 -25.22 -19.87
N GLY A 3 -17.79 -25.30 -20.24
CA GLY A 3 -16.66 -24.96 -19.37
C GLY A 3 -16.47 -23.45 -19.29
N PHE A 4 -16.66 -22.88 -18.11
CA PHE A 4 -16.25 -21.50 -17.83
C PHE A 4 -14.73 -21.46 -17.59
N ARG A 5 -13.97 -21.02 -18.58
CA ARG A 5 -12.55 -20.65 -18.42
C ARG A 5 -12.47 -19.27 -17.74
N CYS A 6 -12.18 -19.26 -16.45
CA CYS A 6 -11.78 -18.04 -15.75
C CYS A 6 -10.31 -17.73 -16.11
N ARG A 7 -10.08 -16.73 -16.97
CA ARG A 7 -8.72 -16.20 -17.20
C ARG A 7 -8.36 -15.24 -16.05
N GLN A 8 -7.78 -15.75 -14.97
CA GLN A 8 -7.07 -14.91 -14.01
C GLN A 8 -5.77 -14.40 -14.66
N LYS A 9 -5.59 -13.08 -14.74
CA LYS A 9 -4.32 -12.47 -15.14
C LYS A 9 -3.32 -12.58 -13.99
N PRO A 10 -2.08 -13.08 -14.20
CA PRO A 10 -1.09 -13.20 -13.14
C PRO A 10 -0.23 -11.93 -13.07
N ARG A 11 -0.47 -11.06 -12.08
CA ARG A 11 0.50 -10.03 -11.68
C ARG A 11 0.54 -9.93 -10.16
N VAL A 12 1.53 -10.60 -9.57
CA VAL A 12 1.96 -10.40 -8.19
C VAL A 12 3.09 -9.38 -8.26
N HIS A 13 2.79 -8.15 -7.83
CA HIS A 13 3.81 -7.15 -7.50
C HIS A 13 3.88 -7.06 -5.98
N THR A 14 5.10 -6.98 -5.49
CA THR A 14 5.46 -6.80 -4.09
C THR A 14 5.19 -5.34 -3.72
N ALA A 15 3.92 -5.04 -3.51
CA ALA A 15 3.48 -3.79 -2.95
C ALA A 15 2.35 -4.11 -1.98
N CYS A 16 2.42 -3.43 -0.85
CA CYS A 16 1.62 -3.61 0.34
C CYS A 16 0.16 -3.99 0.08
N ASN A 17 -0.29 -5.12 0.64
CA ASN A 17 -1.69 -5.54 0.71
C ASN A 17 -2.55 -4.48 1.44
N TYR A 18 -2.94 -3.42 0.73
CA TYR A 18 -4.21 -2.73 0.90
C TYR A 18 -5.29 -3.38 0.01
N ALA A 19 -4.94 -4.44 -0.73
CA ALA A 19 -5.80 -5.09 -1.71
C ALA A 19 -6.91 -5.98 -1.12
N ASN A 20 -6.83 -6.39 0.15
CA ASN A 20 -7.93 -7.16 0.77
C ASN A 20 -9.07 -6.27 1.28
N THR A 21 -8.80 -5.02 1.68
CA THR A 21 -9.86 -4.03 1.91
C THR A 21 -10.51 -3.61 0.59
N VAL A 22 -9.76 -3.58 -0.51
CA VAL A 22 -10.25 -3.07 -1.82
C VAL A 22 -10.93 -4.15 -2.68
N ASN A 23 -10.69 -5.45 -2.49
CA ASN A 23 -11.50 -6.45 -3.19
C ASN A 23 -13.00 -6.40 -2.80
N SER A 24 -13.33 -5.75 -1.67
CA SER A 24 -14.72 -5.39 -1.33
C SER A 24 -15.22 -4.11 -2.04
N GLN A 25 -14.34 -3.25 -2.53
CA GLN A 25 -14.67 -1.97 -3.20
C GLN A 25 -14.41 -1.94 -4.72
N ARG A 26 -13.78 -2.98 -5.30
CA ARG A 26 -13.50 -3.12 -6.75
C ARG A 26 -14.73 -3.29 -7.64
N HIS A 27 -15.94 -3.35 -7.08
CA HIS A 27 -17.18 -3.41 -7.84
C HIS A 27 -18.03 -2.16 -7.57
N GLY A 28 -17.64 -1.05 -8.20
CA GLY A 28 -18.47 0.16 -8.34
C GLY A 28 -19.65 0.00 -9.32
N HIS A 29 -19.86 -1.20 -9.87
CA HIS A 29 -21.18 -1.65 -10.26
C HIS A 29 -21.78 -2.40 -9.09
N HIS A 30 -23.00 -2.04 -8.67
CA HIS A 30 -23.84 -2.76 -7.71
C HIS A 30 -23.86 -4.29 -7.93
N ARG A 31 -22.80 -4.97 -7.56
CA ARG A 31 -22.78 -6.38 -7.21
C ARG A 31 -22.43 -6.36 -5.74
N ARG A 32 -23.49 -6.34 -4.93
CA ARG A 32 -23.50 -6.97 -3.61
C ARG A 32 -22.48 -8.11 -3.67
N VAL A 33 -21.36 -8.02 -2.95
CA VAL A 33 -20.72 -9.24 -2.48
C VAL A 33 -21.86 -9.96 -1.78
N ALA A 34 -22.36 -11.01 -2.42
CA ALA A 34 -23.51 -11.74 -1.91
C ALA A 34 -23.23 -12.01 -0.43
N LYS A 35 -24.24 -11.83 0.43
CA LYS A 35 -24.21 -12.10 1.87
C LYS A 35 -23.65 -13.50 2.15
N HIS A 36 -22.34 -13.66 2.04
CA HIS A 36 -21.63 -14.88 2.35
C HIS A 36 -21.08 -14.62 3.73
N SER A 37 -21.54 -15.43 4.66
CA SER A 37 -21.12 -15.53 6.05
C SER A 37 -19.66 -15.98 6.21
N ALA A 38 -18.83 -15.81 5.18
CA ALA A 38 -17.43 -16.15 5.21
C ALA A 38 -16.67 -15.04 5.96
N ALA A 39 -15.79 -15.47 6.86
CA ALA A 39 -14.92 -14.55 7.56
C ALA A 39 -13.93 -13.90 6.62
N ILE A 40 -13.69 -12.61 6.86
CA ILE A 40 -12.78 -11.80 6.08
C ILE A 40 -11.61 -11.47 7.01
N THR A 41 -10.41 -11.88 6.61
CA THR A 41 -9.17 -11.50 7.27
C THR A 41 -8.41 -10.48 6.43
N ASP A 42 -7.93 -9.44 7.11
CA ASP A 42 -7.00 -8.47 6.54
C ASP A 42 -5.57 -8.87 6.89
N GLY A 43 -4.61 -8.41 6.08
CA GLY A 43 -3.22 -8.67 6.38
C GLY A 43 -2.25 -7.91 5.52
N THR A 44 -1.03 -7.81 6.02
CA THR A 44 0.09 -7.15 5.37
C THR A 44 1.37 -7.93 5.65
N THR A 45 2.31 -7.91 4.70
CA THR A 45 3.60 -8.60 4.86
C THR A 45 4.77 -7.67 4.62
N THR A 46 5.89 -7.93 5.31
CA THR A 46 7.20 -7.32 5.05
C THR A 46 8.12 -8.24 4.25
N HIS A 47 7.68 -9.46 3.91
CA HIS A 47 8.40 -10.31 2.96
C HIS A 47 8.62 -9.56 1.66
N ALA A 48 9.86 -9.61 1.16
CA ALA A 48 10.23 -8.98 -0.08
C ALA A 48 10.42 -10.04 -1.16
N ALA A 49 9.60 -9.99 -2.20
CA ALA A 49 9.81 -10.72 -3.44
C ALA A 49 10.08 -9.74 -4.59
N ARG A 50 10.69 -10.20 -5.67
CA ARG A 50 10.78 -9.43 -6.92
C ARG A 50 10.50 -10.36 -8.08
N ARG A 51 9.78 -9.86 -9.08
CA ARG A 51 9.59 -10.56 -10.35
C ARG A 51 10.62 -10.09 -11.36
N ASP A 52 11.34 -11.02 -11.96
CA ASP A 52 12.26 -10.79 -13.07
C ASP A 52 11.84 -11.68 -14.26
N GLY A 53 11.13 -11.09 -15.22
CA GLY A 53 10.47 -11.81 -16.30
C GLY A 53 9.47 -12.86 -15.78
N ASN A 54 9.81 -14.14 -15.95
CA ASN A 54 9.02 -15.28 -15.49
C ASN A 54 9.54 -15.91 -14.19
N VAL A 55 10.57 -15.33 -13.58
CA VAL A 55 11.17 -15.79 -12.33
C VAL A 55 10.65 -14.92 -11.19
N ILE A 56 10.27 -15.57 -10.07
CA ILE A 56 10.00 -14.90 -8.80
C ILE A 56 11.19 -15.15 -7.89
N ILE A 57 11.83 -14.08 -7.45
CA ILE A 57 12.99 -14.10 -6.56
C ILE A 57 12.50 -13.69 -5.18
N HIS A 58 12.71 -14.55 -4.19
CA HIS A 58 12.55 -14.16 -2.79
C HIS A 58 13.78 -13.37 -2.36
N VAL A 59 13.60 -12.08 -2.05
CA VAL A 59 14.69 -11.12 -1.79
C VAL A 59 15.02 -11.10 -0.30
N ALA A 60 14.01 -11.08 0.56
CA ALA A 60 14.21 -11.06 2.01
C ALA A 60 13.02 -11.67 2.74
N ASN A 61 13.34 -12.43 3.80
CA ASN A 61 12.37 -12.89 4.78
C ASN A 61 11.76 -11.69 5.52
N GLY A 62 10.54 -11.86 6.01
CA GLY A 62 9.86 -10.85 6.82
C GLY A 62 8.83 -11.48 7.74
N ILE A 63 7.86 -10.69 8.14
CA ILE A 63 6.73 -11.11 8.95
C ILE A 63 5.43 -10.76 8.22
N THR A 64 4.45 -11.65 8.33
CA THR A 64 3.10 -11.44 7.81
C THR A 64 2.17 -11.20 8.98
N HIS A 65 1.59 -10.01 9.05
CA HIS A 65 0.59 -9.64 10.03
C HIS A 65 -0.78 -9.92 9.45
N ILE A 66 -1.63 -10.65 10.17
CA ILE A 66 -3.02 -10.90 9.79
C ILE A 66 -3.97 -10.63 10.96
N GLY A 67 -5.24 -10.41 10.67
CA GLY A 67 -6.27 -10.30 11.69
C GLY A 67 -7.65 -10.13 11.11
N PRO A 68 -8.67 -9.95 11.95
CA PRO A 68 -10.05 -9.91 11.52
C PRO A 68 -10.37 -8.56 10.86
N ALA A 69 -11.02 -8.57 9.69
CA ALA A 69 -11.45 -7.34 9.02
C ALA A 69 -12.64 -6.68 9.74
N ARG A 70 -13.46 -7.48 10.43
CA ARG A 70 -14.61 -7.08 11.25
C ARG A 70 -14.54 -7.77 12.62
N GLN A 71 -15.08 -7.16 13.66
CA GLN A 71 -15.08 -7.73 15.02
C GLN A 71 -15.64 -9.17 15.09
N GLN A 72 -16.64 -9.47 14.26
CA GLN A 72 -17.27 -10.80 14.16
C GLN A 72 -16.38 -11.89 13.52
N ASP A 73 -15.23 -11.53 12.96
CA ASP A 73 -14.31 -12.46 12.29
C ASP A 73 -13.13 -12.89 13.20
N GLY A 74 -13.24 -12.70 14.52
CA GLY A 74 -12.16 -12.93 15.50
C GLY A 74 -11.75 -14.40 15.71
N ASP A 75 -12.64 -15.35 15.42
CA ASP A 75 -12.44 -16.79 15.71
C ASP A 75 -11.49 -17.51 14.74
N TYR A 76 -10.80 -16.78 13.87
CA TYR A 76 -9.96 -17.33 12.80
C TYR A 76 -8.46 -17.21 13.05
N SER A 77 -8.05 -17.00 14.31
CA SER A 77 -6.64 -16.88 14.70
C SER A 77 -5.80 -18.12 14.35
N TYR A 78 -6.41 -19.31 14.31
CA TYR A 78 -5.75 -20.56 13.91
C TYR A 78 -5.13 -20.50 12.49
N LEU A 79 -5.60 -19.58 11.63
CA LEU A 79 -5.00 -19.36 10.32
C LEU A 79 -3.55 -18.86 10.44
N ALA A 80 -3.21 -18.12 11.49
CA ALA A 80 -1.84 -17.69 11.75
C ALA A 80 -0.93 -18.88 12.01
N ASP A 81 -1.38 -19.84 12.82
CA ASP A 81 -0.61 -21.06 13.13
C ASP A 81 -0.36 -21.91 11.87
N ILE A 82 -1.39 -22.06 11.03
CA ILE A 82 -1.24 -22.78 9.76
C ILE A 82 -0.21 -22.07 8.87
N LEU A 83 -0.36 -20.75 8.67
CA LEU A 83 0.54 -20.00 7.81
C LEU A 83 1.98 -19.93 8.37
N GLN A 84 2.15 -19.95 9.69
CA GLN A 84 3.46 -20.03 10.35
C GLN A 84 4.23 -21.27 9.92
N THR A 85 3.55 -22.40 9.66
CA THR A 85 4.22 -23.62 9.18
C THR A 85 4.64 -23.56 7.71
N VAL A 86 4.10 -22.60 6.94
CA VAL A 86 4.30 -22.51 5.48
C VAL A 86 5.28 -21.40 5.12
N LEU A 87 5.08 -20.19 5.65
CA LEU A 87 5.90 -19.01 5.38
C LEU A 87 6.11 -18.20 6.68
N PRO A 88 7.01 -18.67 7.56
CA PRO A 88 7.33 -17.94 8.79
C PRO A 88 8.06 -16.62 8.48
N ASP A 89 7.82 -15.53 9.21
CA ASP A 89 6.97 -15.44 10.41
C ASP A 89 5.55 -14.90 10.14
N VAL A 90 4.60 -15.26 10.98
CA VAL A 90 3.19 -14.83 10.92
C VAL A 90 2.69 -14.42 12.30
N ALA A 91 2.04 -13.26 12.39
CA ALA A 91 1.46 -12.74 13.63
C ALA A 91 -0.03 -12.43 13.47
N TRP A 92 -0.84 -12.92 14.40
CA TRP A 92 -2.26 -12.54 14.51
C TRP A 92 -2.43 -11.27 15.35
N HIS A 93 -3.24 -10.34 14.86
CA HIS A 93 -3.57 -9.09 15.51
C HIS A 93 -5.08 -8.95 15.63
N ASN A 94 -5.58 -8.88 16.87
CA ASN A 94 -7.01 -8.59 17.11
C ASN A 94 -7.40 -7.20 16.57
N ASN A 95 -6.43 -6.28 16.50
CA ASN A 95 -6.56 -4.98 15.85
C ASN A 95 -5.55 -4.82 14.72
N ILE A 96 -5.71 -5.59 13.64
CA ILE A 96 -4.86 -5.51 12.45
C ILE A 96 -4.85 -4.11 11.81
N ARG A 97 -5.89 -3.30 12.01
CA ARG A 97 -5.98 -1.95 11.44
C ARG A 97 -4.86 -1.03 11.92
N ALA A 98 -4.39 -1.18 13.16
CA ALA A 98 -3.27 -0.40 13.67
C ALA A 98 -2.00 -0.64 12.83
N GLU A 99 -1.69 -1.90 12.51
CA GLU A 99 -0.54 -2.25 11.66
C GLU A 99 -0.72 -1.77 10.21
N LEU A 100 -1.95 -1.86 9.68
CA LEU A 100 -2.25 -1.35 8.34
C LEU A 100 -2.07 0.17 8.25
N TRP A 101 -2.51 0.93 9.26
CA TRP A 101 -2.32 2.38 9.34
C TRP A 101 -0.85 2.75 9.47
N ARG A 102 -0.09 2.04 10.32
CA ARG A 102 1.35 2.26 10.47
C ARG A 102 2.08 2.09 9.14
N LYS A 103 1.80 1.02 8.40
CA LYS A 103 2.41 0.79 7.09
C LYS A 103 1.92 1.77 6.01
N LEU A 104 0.63 2.11 6.02
CA LEU A 104 0.07 3.11 5.13
C LEU A 104 0.76 4.46 5.33
N ALA A 105 1.00 4.86 6.58
CA ALA A 105 1.62 6.13 6.91
C ALA A 105 3.04 6.25 6.34
N VAL A 106 3.86 5.20 6.50
CA VAL A 106 5.18 5.12 5.85
C VAL A 106 5.06 5.25 4.33
N ASN A 107 4.10 4.53 3.72
CA ASN A 107 3.88 4.57 2.29
C ASN A 107 3.39 5.93 1.79
N CYS A 108 2.61 6.69 2.58
CA CYS A 108 2.16 8.04 2.22
C CYS A 108 3.32 9.03 2.11
N VAL A 109 4.42 8.78 2.82
CA VAL A 109 5.63 9.62 2.78
C VAL A 109 6.61 9.10 1.73
N ILE A 110 7.14 7.89 1.91
CA ILE A 110 8.29 7.40 1.15
C ILE A 110 7.95 7.21 -0.34
N ASN A 111 6.82 6.59 -0.64
CA ASN A 111 6.50 6.18 -2.00
C ASN A 111 6.30 7.37 -2.95
N PRO A 112 5.44 8.37 -2.66
CA PRO A 112 5.28 9.50 -3.56
C PRO A 112 6.54 10.36 -3.65
N LEU A 113 7.26 10.61 -2.54
CA LEU A 113 8.47 11.45 -2.59
C LEU A 113 9.56 10.82 -3.46
N THR A 114 9.87 9.54 -3.26
CA THR A 114 10.84 8.82 -4.10
C THR A 114 10.38 8.75 -5.56
N ALA A 115 9.09 8.54 -5.82
CA ALA A 115 8.53 8.54 -7.17
C ALA A 115 8.65 9.91 -7.86
N ILE A 116 8.47 11.00 -7.11
CA ILE A 116 8.55 12.37 -7.62
C ILE A 116 10.00 12.77 -7.91
N TRP A 117 10.90 12.53 -6.95
CA TRP A 117 12.32 12.91 -7.02
C TRP A 117 13.21 11.90 -7.75
N ASN A 118 12.68 10.72 -8.07
CA ASN A 118 13.42 9.63 -8.72
C ASN A 118 14.69 9.23 -7.94
N CYS A 119 14.59 9.15 -6.61
CA CYS A 119 15.70 8.90 -5.70
C CYS A 119 15.50 7.59 -4.89
N PRO A 120 16.57 6.96 -4.38
CA PRO A 120 16.44 5.90 -3.40
C PRO A 120 15.88 6.44 -2.07
N ASN A 121 15.40 5.55 -1.20
CA ASN A 121 14.73 5.95 0.05
C ASN A 121 15.65 6.82 0.94
N GLY A 122 16.94 6.50 1.00
CA GLY A 122 17.91 7.19 1.85
C GLY A 122 18.06 8.69 1.57
N GLU A 123 17.80 9.13 0.34
CA GLU A 123 17.89 10.56 -0.01
C GLU A 123 16.83 11.40 0.70
N LEU A 124 15.70 10.80 1.09
CA LEU A 124 14.62 11.49 1.80
C LEU A 124 15.07 12.06 3.15
N ARG A 125 16.14 11.52 3.76
CA ARG A 125 16.66 11.99 5.05
C ARG A 125 17.09 13.46 5.02
N HIS A 126 17.39 13.99 3.84
CA HIS A 126 17.78 15.39 3.63
C HIS A 126 16.58 16.34 3.60
N HIS A 127 15.35 15.82 3.70
CA HIS A 127 14.10 16.58 3.63
C HIS A 127 13.21 16.40 4.89
N PRO A 128 13.76 16.54 6.12
CA PRO A 128 13.02 16.22 7.35
C PRO A 128 11.81 17.13 7.59
N GLN A 129 11.84 18.38 7.10
CA GLN A 129 10.75 19.34 7.24
C GLN A 129 9.52 18.94 6.41
N GLU A 130 9.74 18.50 5.16
CA GLU A 130 8.65 18.03 4.29
C GLU A 130 8.08 16.70 4.80
N ILE A 131 8.93 15.79 5.28
CA ILE A 131 8.48 14.56 5.94
C ILE A 131 7.58 14.88 7.14
N MET A 132 7.96 15.86 7.97
CA MET A 132 7.17 16.25 9.14
C MET A 132 5.78 16.77 8.75
N GLN A 133 5.69 17.65 7.76
CA GLN A 133 4.40 18.19 7.28
C GLN A 133 3.46 17.08 6.79
N ILE A 134 3.99 16.10 6.06
CA ILE A 134 3.20 14.96 5.60
C ILE A 134 2.78 14.08 6.80
N CYS A 135 3.66 13.90 7.78
CA CYS A 135 3.35 13.12 8.99
C CYS A 135 2.29 13.79 9.87
N GLU A 136 2.29 15.12 9.98
CA GLU A 136 1.25 15.88 10.70
C GLU A 136 -0.13 15.64 10.10
N GLU A 137 -0.25 15.72 8.77
CA GLU A 137 -1.49 15.43 8.06
C GLU A 137 -1.97 13.99 8.25
N VAL A 138 -1.03 13.04 8.14
CA VAL A 138 -1.33 11.61 8.28
C VAL A 138 -1.77 11.30 9.71
N ALA A 139 -1.05 11.80 10.72
CA ALA A 139 -1.38 11.60 12.13
C ALA A 139 -2.77 12.17 12.47
N ALA A 140 -3.11 13.36 11.97
CA ALA A 140 -4.43 13.95 12.17
C ALA A 140 -5.57 13.05 11.66
N VAL A 141 -5.37 12.40 10.50
CA VAL A 141 -6.35 11.45 9.95
C VAL A 141 -6.39 10.17 10.78
N ILE A 142 -5.24 9.60 11.15
CA ILE A 142 -5.15 8.38 11.95
C ILE A 142 -5.88 8.55 13.29
N GLU A 143 -5.75 9.70 13.94
CA GLU A 143 -6.44 9.95 15.21
C GLU A 143 -7.96 9.99 15.07
N ARG A 144 -8.48 10.54 13.98
CA ARG A 144 -9.93 10.51 13.70
C ARG A 144 -10.45 9.12 13.34
N GLU A 145 -9.57 8.19 12.98
CA GLU A 145 -9.89 6.77 12.78
C GLU A 145 -9.90 5.97 14.09
N GLY A 146 -9.54 6.59 15.21
CA GLY A 146 -9.53 5.97 16.54
C GLY A 146 -8.22 5.25 16.87
N HIS A 147 -7.13 5.57 16.19
CA HIS A 147 -5.81 5.00 16.43
C HIS A 147 -4.87 6.07 16.99
N HIS A 148 -4.30 5.81 18.17
CA HIS A 148 -3.46 6.80 18.85
C HIS A 148 -2.07 6.88 18.20
N THR A 149 -1.66 8.06 17.74
CA THR A 149 -0.35 8.34 17.17
C THR A 149 -0.03 9.84 17.23
N SER A 150 1.22 10.20 17.52
CA SER A 150 1.69 11.57 17.35
C SER A 150 2.40 11.75 16.00
N ALA A 151 2.43 12.98 15.49
CA ALA A 151 3.18 13.30 14.28
C ALA A 151 4.69 13.04 14.46
N GLU A 152 5.21 13.28 15.67
CA GLU A 152 6.61 13.05 16.04
C GLU A 152 6.94 11.55 16.03
N ASP A 153 6.13 10.71 16.69
CA ASP A 153 6.32 9.26 16.68
C ASP A 153 6.28 8.71 15.25
N LEU A 154 5.34 9.20 14.45
CA LEU A 154 5.20 8.77 13.07
C LEU A 154 6.42 9.19 12.23
N ARG A 155 6.87 10.43 12.39
CA ARG A 155 8.05 10.96 11.71
C ARG A 155 9.30 10.17 12.08
N ASP A 156 9.50 9.87 13.36
CA ASP A 156 10.66 9.12 13.81
C ASP A 156 10.63 7.69 13.29
N TYR A 157 9.45 7.06 13.26
CA TYR A 157 9.29 5.74 12.64
C TYR A 157 9.57 5.78 11.13
N VAL A 158 9.08 6.78 10.41
CA VAL A 158 9.36 6.97 8.97
C VAL A 158 10.86 7.14 8.72
N MET A 159 11.54 7.95 9.54
CA MET A 159 12.99 8.15 9.43
C MET A 159 13.78 6.86 9.70
N GLN A 160 13.38 6.07 10.69
CA GLN A 160 13.99 4.75 10.93
C GLN A 160 13.84 3.82 9.73
N VAL A 161 12.67 3.83 9.08
CA VAL A 161 12.45 3.02 7.87
C VAL A 161 13.29 3.54 6.70
N ILE A 162 13.41 4.86 6.54
CA ILE A 162 14.29 5.48 5.53
C ILE A 162 15.73 5.01 5.73
N ASP A 163 16.25 5.07 6.95
CA ASP A 163 17.63 4.66 7.25
C ASP A 163 17.83 3.15 7.05
N ALA A 164 16.90 2.32 7.54
CA ALA A 164 16.97 0.87 7.39
C ALA A 164 16.84 0.39 5.94
N THR A 165 16.27 1.23 5.06
CA THR A 165 16.04 0.91 3.65
C THR A 165 16.75 1.87 2.70
N ALA A 166 17.83 2.53 3.15
CA ALA A 166 18.42 3.67 2.46
C ALA A 166 18.78 3.40 0.99
N GLU A 167 19.32 2.22 0.68
CA GLU A 167 19.72 1.82 -0.69
C GLU A 167 18.54 1.34 -1.55
N ASN A 168 17.36 1.10 -0.94
CA ASN A 168 16.23 0.53 -1.63
C ASN A 168 15.54 1.56 -2.54
N ILE A 169 15.01 1.05 -3.66
CA ILE A 169 14.09 1.78 -4.54
C ILE A 169 12.67 1.39 -4.17
N SER A 170 11.84 2.38 -3.77
CA SER A 170 10.43 2.15 -3.42
C SER A 170 9.64 1.48 -4.55
N SER A 171 8.62 0.70 -4.19
CA SER A 171 7.77 0.01 -5.19
C SER A 171 7.12 0.99 -6.16
N MET A 172 6.65 2.15 -5.67
CA MET A 172 6.05 3.18 -6.51
C MET A 172 7.05 3.77 -7.50
N LEU A 173 8.29 4.01 -7.07
CA LEU A 173 9.35 4.47 -8.00
C LEU A 173 9.69 3.39 -9.03
N GLN A 174 9.70 2.10 -8.66
CA GLN A 174 9.87 1.00 -9.61
C GLN A 174 8.75 0.96 -10.66
N ASP A 175 7.50 1.22 -10.25
CA ASP A 175 6.36 1.29 -11.17
C ASP A 175 6.47 2.48 -12.11
N ILE A 176 6.82 3.67 -11.60
CA ILE A 176 7.07 4.86 -12.43
C ILE A 176 8.19 4.62 -13.45
N ARG A 177 9.33 4.06 -13.03
CA ARG A 177 10.46 3.75 -13.94
C ARG A 177 10.09 2.73 -15.02
N ALA A 178 9.15 1.85 -14.71
CA ALA A 178 8.67 0.84 -15.64
C ALA A 178 7.39 1.24 -16.39
N LEU A 179 6.95 2.50 -16.28
CA LEU A 179 5.76 3.05 -16.93
C LEU A 179 4.50 2.21 -16.63
N ARG A 180 4.37 1.77 -15.38
CA ARG A 180 3.20 1.04 -14.86
C ARG A 180 2.40 1.95 -13.94
N HIS A 181 1.09 1.74 -13.93
CA HIS A 181 0.21 2.31 -12.91
C HIS A 181 0.70 1.96 -11.51
N THR A 182 0.71 2.97 -10.65
CA THR A 182 1.08 2.89 -9.25
C THR A 182 -0.12 2.59 -8.35
N GLU A 183 0.14 2.36 -7.07
CA GLU A 183 -0.91 2.19 -6.05
C GLU A 183 -1.32 3.50 -5.35
N ILE A 184 -0.98 4.67 -5.91
CA ILE A 184 -1.20 5.98 -5.27
C ILE A 184 -2.67 6.23 -4.87
N ASP A 185 -3.63 5.72 -5.64
CA ASP A 185 -5.08 5.81 -5.36
C ASP A 185 -5.53 5.06 -4.09
N TYR A 186 -4.75 4.08 -3.67
CA TYR A 186 -4.98 3.25 -2.48
C TYR A 186 -4.10 3.63 -1.30
N ILE A 187 -3.06 4.43 -1.53
CA ILE A 187 -2.18 4.96 -0.50
C ILE A 187 -2.64 6.38 -0.13
N ASN A 188 -2.08 7.42 -0.75
CA ASN A 188 -2.46 8.80 -0.48
C ASN A 188 -3.92 9.04 -0.89
N GLY A 189 -4.40 8.46 -2.00
CA GLY A 189 -5.79 8.58 -2.41
C GLY A 189 -6.79 8.03 -1.37
N PHE A 190 -6.42 6.99 -0.62
CA PHE A 190 -7.23 6.52 0.51
C PHE A 190 -7.20 7.51 1.67
N LEU A 191 -6.02 8.02 2.04
CA LEU A 191 -5.87 9.05 3.06
C LEU A 191 -6.73 10.28 2.73
N LEU A 192 -6.70 10.77 1.49
CA LEU A 192 -7.52 11.89 1.02
C LEU A 192 -9.02 11.64 1.21
N ARG A 193 -9.50 10.43 0.90
CA ARG A 193 -10.90 10.05 1.10
C ARG A 193 -11.29 10.05 2.59
N ARG A 194 -10.41 9.57 3.47
CA ARG A 194 -10.63 9.56 4.93
C ARG A 194 -10.56 10.98 5.51
N ALA A 195 -9.58 11.77 5.11
CA ALA A 195 -9.46 13.18 5.50
C ALA A 195 -10.72 13.97 5.14
N ARG A 196 -11.23 13.80 3.91
CA ARG A 196 -12.48 14.42 3.46
C ARG A 196 -13.69 14.00 4.29
N ALA A 197 -13.79 12.72 4.66
CA ALA A 197 -14.89 12.23 5.50
C ALA A 197 -14.89 12.85 6.91
N HIS A 198 -13.72 13.24 7.41
CA HIS A 198 -13.54 13.86 8.73
C HIS A 198 -13.38 15.38 8.70
N GLY A 199 -13.39 16.00 7.51
CA GLY A 199 -13.16 17.44 7.36
C GLY A 199 -11.74 17.89 7.72
N ILE A 200 -10.73 17.03 7.53
CA ILE A 200 -9.32 17.34 7.79
C ILE A 200 -8.66 17.86 6.51
N ALA A 201 -7.91 18.95 6.64
CA ALA A 201 -7.08 19.47 5.55
C ALA A 201 -5.79 18.64 5.41
N VAL A 202 -5.50 18.20 4.19
CA VAL A 202 -4.30 17.41 3.86
C VAL A 202 -3.63 17.91 2.56
N PRO A 203 -3.23 19.20 2.50
CA PRO A 203 -2.70 19.82 1.28
C PRO A 203 -1.45 19.15 0.73
N GLU A 204 -0.49 18.74 1.56
CA GLU A 204 0.75 18.10 1.10
C GLU A 204 0.47 16.72 0.51
N ASN A 205 -0.35 15.90 1.16
CA ASN A 205 -0.76 14.62 0.60
C ASN A 205 -1.56 14.80 -0.72
N THR A 206 -2.34 15.87 -0.84
CA THR A 206 -3.07 16.19 -2.07
C THR A 206 -2.10 16.55 -3.19
N ARG A 207 -1.12 17.43 -2.90
CA ARG A 207 -0.07 17.82 -3.85
C ARG A 207 0.71 16.61 -4.33
N LEU A 208 1.16 15.75 -3.42
CA LEU A 208 1.91 14.53 -3.75
C LEU A 208 1.10 13.58 -4.62
N PHE A 209 -0.17 13.35 -4.26
CA PHE A 209 -1.10 12.54 -5.05
C PHE A 209 -1.19 13.06 -6.50
N GLU A 210 -1.47 14.34 -6.68
CA GLU A 210 -1.63 14.96 -8.00
C GLU A 210 -0.35 14.91 -8.84
N MET A 211 0.81 15.12 -8.22
CA MET A 211 2.11 15.04 -8.90
C MET A 211 2.39 13.63 -9.43
N VAL A 212 2.08 12.60 -8.64
CA VAL A 212 2.22 11.21 -9.10
C VAL A 212 1.23 10.93 -10.23
N LYS A 213 -0.05 11.29 -10.10
CA LYS A 213 -1.05 11.09 -11.18
C LYS A 213 -0.66 11.79 -12.48
N ARG A 214 0.00 12.96 -12.40
CA ARG A 214 0.52 13.67 -13.58
C ARG A 214 1.63 12.88 -14.26
N LYS A 215 2.60 12.37 -13.50
CA LYS A 215 3.64 11.47 -14.03
C LYS A 215 3.03 10.24 -14.70
N GLU A 216 1.99 9.65 -14.11
CA GLU A 216 1.27 8.52 -14.74
C GLU A 216 0.69 8.88 -16.11
N SER A 217 0.04 10.04 -16.19
CA SER A 217 -0.60 10.52 -17.42
C SER A 217 0.41 10.84 -18.54
N GLU A 218 1.62 11.29 -18.19
CA GLU A 218 2.65 11.65 -19.16
C GLU A 218 3.12 10.43 -19.98
N TYR A 219 3.40 9.30 -19.33
CA TYR A 219 3.86 8.11 -20.06
C TYR A 219 2.75 7.32 -20.73
N GLU A 220 1.50 7.41 -20.27
CA GLU A 220 0.35 6.85 -21.01
C GLU A 220 0.24 7.48 -22.40
N ARG A 221 0.40 8.81 -22.49
CA ARG A 221 0.40 9.54 -23.76
C ARG A 221 1.54 9.08 -24.67
N ILE A 222 2.75 8.91 -24.11
CA ILE A 222 3.92 8.44 -24.85
C ILE A 222 3.71 7.00 -25.36
N GLY A 223 3.14 6.11 -24.53
CA GLY A 223 2.83 4.72 -24.90
C GLY A 223 1.79 4.57 -26.02
N THR A 224 0.90 5.55 -26.18
CA THR A 224 -0.07 5.60 -27.30
C THR A 224 0.46 6.22 -28.59
N GLY A 225 1.66 6.82 -28.56
CA GLY A 225 2.24 7.59 -29.67
C GLY A 225 3.20 6.83 -30.59
N LEU A 226 3.48 5.54 -30.37
CA LEU A 226 4.32 4.76 -31.27
C LEU A 226 3.50 4.31 -32.51
N PRO A 227 3.97 4.59 -33.76
CA PRO A 227 3.32 4.07 -34.95
C PRO A 227 3.35 2.55 -34.90
N ARG A 228 2.18 1.92 -35.04
CA ARG A 228 2.12 0.48 -35.31
C ARG A 228 2.78 0.25 -36.68
N PRO A 229 3.76 -0.66 -36.82
CA PRO A 229 4.22 -1.07 -38.13
C PRO A 229 3.03 -1.67 -38.88
N TRP A 230 2.73 -1.12 -40.05
CA TRP A 230 1.79 -1.66 -41.01
C TRP A 230 2.34 -2.94 -41.62
#